data_AF-A0ABD2TPF7-F1
#
_entry.id   AF-A0ABD2TPF7-F1
#
_cell.length_a   1.000
_cell.length_b   1.000
_cell.length_c   1.000
_cell.angle_alpha   90.00
_cell.angle_beta   90.00
_cell.angle_gamma   90.00
#
_symmetry.space_group_name_H-M   'P 1'
#
loop_
_entity.id
_entity.type
_entity.pdbx_description
1 polymer ?
#
loop_
_entity_poly.entity_id
_entity_poly.type
_entity_poly.pdbx_seq_one_letter_code
_entity_poly.pdbx_strand_id
1 'polypeptide(L)'
;QIISGFGLPTYSAPRSDLNWQKNKINFKKSKFPDSDLTGASSASDAVVFTATVVKFDQKLIFDTAKVMPKVKTNRVKYPEGWELIEPTLSELQAKMREAENDPHDGKRKCEALWPIFKIAHQKSRYIFDLFHRRKEISKELYEFCMDQGYADRNLIAKWKKPGYERLCCLRCMQPRDHNFQTTCVCRVPQHLREEKVIECVHCGCKGCASGD
;
A
#
# COMPACT_ATOMS: atom_id res chain seq x y z
N GLN A 1 -20.88 -38.63 -56.56
CA GLN A 1 -20.46 -37.41 -57.28
C GLN A 1 -21.68 -36.51 -57.38
N ILE A 2 -21.51 -35.19 -57.18
CA ILE A 2 -22.52 -34.17 -56.82
C ILE A 2 -22.92 -34.26 -55.34
N ILE A 3 -22.50 -33.29 -54.50
CA ILE A 3 -23.37 -32.32 -53.81
C ILE A 3 -22.55 -31.04 -53.52
N SER A 4 -23.10 -29.93 -53.99
CA SER A 4 -22.76 -28.51 -53.80
C SER A 4 -22.88 -28.01 -52.36
N GLY A 5 -22.12 -26.96 -51.99
CA GLY A 5 -22.56 -25.98 -50.98
C GLY A 5 -21.52 -25.59 -49.93
N PHE A 6 -20.67 -24.62 -50.26
CA PHE A 6 -19.95 -23.82 -49.26
C PHE A 6 -20.92 -22.82 -48.62
N GLY A 7 -21.28 -23.05 -47.34
CA GLY A 7 -22.03 -22.12 -46.51
C GLY A 7 -21.11 -21.43 -45.51
N LEU A 8 -20.84 -20.14 -45.72
CA LEU A 8 -20.25 -19.24 -44.72
C LEU A 8 -21.33 -18.82 -43.70
N PRO A 9 -21.06 -18.80 -42.39
CA PRO A 9 -21.99 -18.21 -41.43
C PRO A 9 -21.93 -16.69 -41.49
N THR A 10 -22.99 -16.06 -41.99
CA THR A 10 -23.22 -14.62 -41.88
C THR A 10 -23.72 -14.30 -40.47
N TYR A 11 -22.84 -13.77 -39.61
CA TYR A 11 -23.27 -13.16 -38.35
C TYR A 11 -23.78 -11.75 -38.63
N SER A 12 -25.10 -11.60 -38.52
CA SER A 12 -25.84 -10.34 -38.58
C SER A 12 -25.62 -9.53 -37.30
N ALA A 13 -24.97 -8.38 -37.43
CA ALA A 13 -24.86 -7.38 -36.37
C ALA A 13 -26.17 -6.56 -36.28
N PRO A 14 -26.83 -6.46 -35.10
CA PRO A 14 -27.86 -5.46 -34.90
C PRO A 14 -27.23 -4.08 -34.71
N ARG A 15 -27.74 -3.12 -35.47
CA ARG A 15 -27.39 -1.71 -35.52
C ARG A 15 -28.42 -0.91 -34.71
N SER A 16 -27.94 0.14 -34.04
CA SER A 16 -28.64 1.16 -33.21
C SER A 16 -28.88 0.72 -31.76
N ASP A 17 -28.50 1.47 -30.71
CA ASP A 17 -28.85 2.87 -30.48
C ASP A 17 -27.78 3.68 -29.71
N LEU A 18 -27.58 4.92 -30.17
CA LEU A 18 -27.02 6.04 -29.43
C LEU A 18 -27.89 6.34 -28.20
N ASN A 19 -27.44 5.99 -26.99
CA ASN A 19 -27.89 6.69 -25.77
C ASN A 19 -27.01 6.41 -24.53
N TRP A 20 -25.70 6.68 -24.63
CA TRP A 20 -24.82 6.76 -23.45
C TRP A 20 -24.90 8.15 -22.80
N GLN A 21 -26.08 8.75 -22.61
CA GLN A 21 -26.23 9.93 -21.75
C GLN A 21 -27.67 10.03 -21.23
N LYS A 22 -27.99 9.26 -20.18
CA LYS A 22 -29.03 9.54 -19.17
C LYS A 22 -29.17 8.34 -18.25
N ASN A 23 -28.66 8.45 -17.02
CA ASN A 23 -29.31 7.96 -15.81
C ASN A 23 -28.45 8.32 -14.58
N LYS A 24 -28.53 9.59 -14.18
CA LYS A 24 -28.24 10.03 -12.82
C LYS A 24 -29.46 9.68 -11.96
N ILE A 25 -29.36 8.67 -11.10
CA ILE A 25 -30.30 8.50 -9.99
C ILE A 25 -29.53 8.12 -8.70
N ASN A 26 -29.55 9.09 -7.79
CA ASN A 26 -29.52 8.99 -6.32
C ASN A 26 -28.47 8.11 -5.62
N PHE A 27 -27.41 8.76 -5.14
CA PHE A 27 -26.89 8.44 -3.81
C PHE A 27 -27.00 9.69 -2.92
N LYS A 28 -27.78 9.53 -1.84
CA LYS A 28 -28.19 10.58 -0.90
C LYS A 28 -26.98 11.31 -0.31
N LYS A 29 -26.96 12.64 -0.46
CA LYS A 29 -26.18 13.54 0.41
C LYS A 29 -26.79 13.50 1.80
N SER A 30 -26.11 12.89 2.77
CA SER A 30 -26.36 13.16 4.18
C SER A 30 -25.87 14.57 4.50
N LYS A 31 -26.83 15.46 4.76
CA LYS A 31 -26.66 16.81 5.33
C LYS A 31 -25.86 16.77 6.64
N PHE A 32 -24.90 17.67 6.79
CA PHE A 32 -24.52 18.23 8.09
C PHE A 32 -25.28 19.56 8.27
N PRO A 33 -25.79 19.90 9.47
CA PRO A 33 -26.62 21.08 9.67
C PRO A 33 -25.79 22.36 9.71
N ASP A 34 -26.20 23.32 8.89
CA ASP A 34 -25.84 24.73 8.97
C ASP A 34 -26.58 25.33 10.18
N SER A 35 -25.85 25.96 11.10
CA SER A 35 -26.41 26.79 12.15
C SER A 35 -26.16 28.26 11.82
N ASP A 36 -27.27 28.97 11.66
CA ASP A 36 -27.41 30.40 11.41
C ASP A 36 -26.64 31.28 12.40
N LEU A 37 -26.03 32.36 11.90
CA LEU A 37 -25.97 33.66 12.60
C LEU A 37 -25.91 34.80 11.57
N THR A 38 -27.01 35.53 11.43
CA THR A 38 -27.07 36.88 10.85
C THR A 38 -27.40 37.87 11.97
N GLY A 39 -26.72 39.01 12.00
CA GLY A 39 -27.03 40.11 12.93
C GLY A 39 -25.86 41.05 13.19
N ALA A 40 -25.87 42.20 12.52
CA ALA A 40 -24.88 43.28 12.60
C ALA A 40 -25.05 44.17 13.85
N SER A 41 -23.97 44.78 14.35
CA SER A 41 -23.92 46.20 14.80
C SER A 41 -22.55 46.59 15.41
N SER A 42 -22.15 47.85 15.13
CA SER A 42 -21.20 48.75 15.84
C SER A 42 -19.77 48.23 16.13
N ALA A 43 -18.75 48.77 15.46
CA ALA A 43 -18.02 50.00 15.81
C ALA A 43 -17.01 49.80 16.96
N SER A 44 -15.74 50.08 16.64
CA SER A 44 -14.58 50.27 17.52
C SER A 44 -14.26 49.11 18.46
N ASP A 45 -13.20 48.36 18.15
CA ASP A 45 -12.02 48.31 19.02
C ASP A 45 -10.87 47.53 18.35
N ALA A 46 -9.72 48.19 18.31
CA ALA A 46 -8.48 47.61 17.86
C ALA A 46 -7.96 46.65 18.93
N VAL A 47 -7.99 45.35 18.64
CA VAL A 47 -7.20 44.35 19.38
C VAL A 47 -6.49 43.42 18.42
N VAL A 48 -5.18 43.39 18.61
CA VAL A 48 -4.15 42.75 17.80
C VAL A 48 -4.40 41.24 17.78
N PHE A 49 -4.93 40.70 16.67
CA PHE A 49 -5.06 39.25 16.53
C PHE A 49 -3.70 38.68 16.13
N THR A 50 -2.95 38.27 17.13
CA THR A 50 -1.72 37.49 16.99
C THR A 50 -1.98 36.32 16.05
N ALA A 51 -1.16 36.21 15.00
CA ALA A 51 -1.11 35.05 14.13
C ALA A 51 -0.63 33.84 14.94
N THR A 52 -1.56 33.10 15.54
CA THR A 52 -1.26 31.80 16.13
C THR A 52 -1.14 30.80 14.99
N VAL A 53 0.06 30.76 14.41
CA VAL A 53 0.51 29.69 13.52
C VAL A 53 0.21 28.37 14.24
N VAL A 54 -0.73 27.58 13.71
CA VAL A 54 -0.86 26.16 14.03
C VAL A 54 0.52 25.55 13.84
N LYS A 55 1.20 25.25 14.95
CA LYS A 55 2.45 24.50 14.99
C LYS A 55 2.17 23.12 14.40
N PHE A 56 2.25 23.04 13.08
CA PHE A 56 2.32 21.80 12.36
C PHE A 56 3.66 21.18 12.76
N ASP A 57 3.58 20.17 13.62
CA ASP A 57 4.72 19.54 14.28
C ASP A 57 5.75 19.09 13.25
N GLN A 58 6.80 19.88 13.08
CA GLN A 58 7.86 19.69 12.08
C GLN A 58 8.71 18.43 12.37
N LYS A 59 8.45 17.77 13.50
CA LYS A 59 9.08 16.50 13.92
C LYS A 59 8.79 15.34 12.97
N LEU A 60 7.66 15.35 12.25
CA LEU A 60 7.30 14.29 11.30
C LEU A 60 8.08 14.34 9.97
N ILE A 61 8.85 15.40 9.72
CA ILE A 61 9.61 15.59 8.48
C ILE A 61 11.06 15.10 8.62
N PHE A 62 11.59 14.97 9.85
CA PHE A 62 12.98 14.56 10.10
C PHE A 62 13.20 13.03 10.10
N ASP A 63 12.14 12.21 10.09
CA ASP A 63 12.24 10.75 10.20
C ASP A 63 12.44 10.03 8.86
N THR A 64 12.45 10.73 7.72
CA THR A 64 12.69 10.12 6.40
C THR A 64 14.16 9.77 6.14
N ALA A 65 15.07 10.07 7.07
CA ALA A 65 16.51 9.82 6.96
C ALA A 65 16.99 8.52 7.64
N LYS A 66 16.16 7.48 7.66
CA LYS A 66 16.54 6.18 8.24
C LYS A 66 16.35 5.02 7.26
N VAL A 67 16.95 5.16 6.09
CA VAL A 67 16.89 4.16 5.01
C VAL A 67 17.85 2.99 5.27
N MET A 68 18.74 3.10 6.28
CA MET A 68 19.59 1.99 6.70
C MET A 68 19.13 1.44 8.05
N PRO A 69 18.99 0.11 8.21
CA PRO A 69 18.88 -0.47 9.54
C PRO A 69 20.10 0.00 10.34
N LYS A 70 19.86 0.52 11.55
CA LYS A 70 20.95 1.04 12.40
C LYS A 70 21.96 -0.09 12.58
N VAL A 71 23.23 0.20 12.22
CA VAL A 71 24.34 -0.72 12.46
C VAL A 71 24.29 -1.15 13.92
N LYS A 72 24.30 -2.47 14.17
CA LYS A 72 24.31 -3.05 15.52
C LYS A 72 25.56 -2.50 16.23
N THR A 73 25.39 -1.47 17.04
CA THR A 73 26.45 -0.92 17.88
C THR A 73 26.27 -1.50 19.28
N ASN A 74 27.38 -1.68 20.01
CA ASN A 74 27.42 -2.25 21.37
C ASN A 74 26.63 -1.43 22.43
N ARG A 75 25.91 -0.37 22.01
CA ARG A 75 25.13 0.55 22.85
C ARG A 75 23.63 0.27 22.82
N VAL A 76 23.17 -0.67 21.99
CA VAL A 76 21.74 -0.97 21.85
C VAL A 76 21.33 -1.96 22.93
N LYS A 77 20.47 -1.52 23.86
CA LYS A 77 19.85 -2.40 24.85
C LYS A 77 18.69 -3.13 24.16
N TYR A 78 18.77 -4.46 24.13
CA TYR A 78 17.70 -5.29 23.59
C TYR A 78 16.62 -5.48 24.66
N PRO A 79 15.33 -5.33 24.31
CA PRO A 79 14.23 -5.59 25.23
C PRO A 79 13.97 -7.10 25.36
N GLU A 80 13.16 -7.46 26.36
CA GLU A 80 12.79 -8.85 26.65
C GLU A 80 12.13 -9.54 25.43
N GLY A 81 12.51 -10.79 25.18
CA GLY A 81 11.99 -11.59 24.06
C GLY A 81 12.72 -11.40 22.72
N TRP A 82 13.79 -10.59 22.67
CA TRP A 82 14.61 -10.41 21.46
C TRP A 82 15.23 -11.73 20.96
N GLU A 83 15.65 -12.60 21.88
CA GLU A 83 16.31 -13.87 21.57
C GLU A 83 15.45 -14.80 20.69
N LEU A 84 14.12 -14.74 20.81
CA LEU A 84 13.21 -15.58 20.03
C LEU A 84 13.12 -15.13 18.56
N ILE A 85 13.23 -13.82 18.31
CA ILE A 85 13.03 -13.25 16.97
C ILE A 85 14.33 -13.00 16.21
N GLU A 86 15.44 -12.82 16.94
CA GLU A 86 16.75 -12.55 16.36
C GLU A 86 17.18 -13.54 15.28
N PRO A 87 17.10 -14.88 15.47
CA PRO A 87 17.59 -15.81 14.45
C PRO A 87 16.84 -15.64 13.14
N THR A 88 15.51 -15.56 13.17
CA THR A 88 14.69 -15.39 11.97
C THR A 88 14.92 -14.03 11.30
N LEU A 89 15.07 -12.95 12.08
CA LEU A 89 15.36 -11.64 11.50
C LEU A 89 16.76 -11.58 10.87
N SER A 90 17.74 -12.26 11.46
CA SER A 90 19.10 -12.38 10.92
C SER A 90 19.12 -13.14 9.59
N GLU A 91 18.38 -14.26 9.50
CA GLU A 91 18.23 -15.01 8.27
C GLU A 91 17.57 -14.19 7.15
N LEU A 92 16.51 -13.43 7.47
CA LEU A 92 15.85 -12.56 6.49
C LEU A 92 16.76 -11.40 6.04
N GLN A 93 17.62 -10.90 6.92
CA GLN A 93 18.64 -9.90 6.55
C GLN A 93 19.75 -10.49 5.68
N ALA A 94 20.19 -11.71 5.96
CA ALA A 94 21.16 -12.42 5.12
C ALA A 94 20.59 -12.61 3.70
N LYS A 95 19.36 -13.08 3.59
CA LYS A 95 18.64 -13.21 2.30
C LYS A 95 18.49 -11.88 1.57
N MET A 96 18.31 -10.77 2.29
CA MET A 96 18.24 -9.43 1.68
C MET A 96 19.58 -9.04 1.06
N ARG A 97 20.70 -9.30 1.74
CA ARG A 97 22.05 -9.04 1.19
C ARG A 97 22.36 -9.95 0.00
N GLU A 98 21.94 -11.21 0.04
CA GLU A 98 22.06 -12.13 -1.09
C GLU A 98 21.30 -11.59 -2.30
N ALA A 99 20.04 -11.19 -2.12
CA ALA A 99 19.21 -10.63 -3.19
C ALA A 99 19.75 -9.29 -3.75
N GLU A 100 20.45 -8.49 -2.94
CA GLU A 100 21.12 -7.27 -3.38
C GLU A 100 22.38 -7.57 -4.21
N ASN A 101 23.11 -8.63 -3.87
CA ASN A 101 24.34 -9.03 -4.57
C ASN A 101 24.09 -9.94 -5.79
N ASP A 102 22.88 -10.49 -5.92
CA ASP A 102 22.52 -11.41 -6.99
C ASP A 102 22.70 -10.74 -8.37
N PRO A 103 23.42 -11.38 -9.30
CA PRO A 103 23.59 -10.85 -10.64
C PRO A 103 22.22 -10.72 -11.34
N HIS A 104 22.04 -9.60 -12.02
CA HIS A 104 20.78 -9.28 -12.71
C HIS A 104 20.74 -9.79 -14.16
N ASP A 105 21.65 -10.69 -14.54
CA ASP A 105 21.83 -11.13 -15.92
C ASP A 105 20.62 -11.94 -16.41
N GLY A 106 20.13 -11.62 -17.60
CA GLY A 106 18.94 -12.22 -18.22
C GLY A 106 17.57 -11.83 -17.63
N LYS A 107 17.50 -11.00 -16.58
CA LYS A 107 16.23 -10.56 -15.96
C LYS A 107 15.81 -9.17 -16.42
N ARG A 108 14.50 -8.88 -16.41
CA ARG A 108 14.01 -7.51 -16.60
C ARG A 108 14.49 -6.63 -15.44
N LYS A 109 14.77 -5.35 -15.70
CA LYS A 109 15.17 -4.38 -14.65
C LYS A 109 14.23 -4.38 -13.43
N CYS A 110 12.94 -4.53 -13.68
CA CYS A 110 11.92 -4.62 -12.63
C CYS A 110 12.02 -5.91 -11.81
N GLU A 111 12.27 -7.04 -12.48
CA GLU A 111 12.34 -8.37 -11.86
C GLU A 111 13.52 -8.53 -10.92
N ALA A 112 14.64 -7.86 -11.22
CA ALA A 112 15.80 -7.83 -10.33
C ALA A 112 15.44 -7.32 -8.92
N LEU A 113 14.46 -6.40 -8.80
CA LEU A 113 14.06 -5.81 -7.52
C LEU A 113 12.95 -6.60 -6.80
N TRP A 114 12.27 -7.52 -7.48
CA TRP A 114 11.15 -8.25 -6.88
C TRP A 114 11.52 -9.07 -5.64
N PRO A 115 12.67 -9.78 -5.60
CA PRO A 115 13.11 -10.50 -4.40
C PRO A 115 13.29 -9.56 -3.19
N ILE A 116 13.84 -8.36 -3.41
CA ILE A 116 14.05 -7.36 -2.35
C ILE A 116 12.71 -6.95 -1.74
N PHE A 117 11.71 -6.62 -2.58
CA PHE A 117 10.37 -6.28 -2.09
C PHE A 117 9.69 -7.45 -1.37
N LYS A 118 9.87 -8.68 -1.86
CA LYS A 118 9.32 -9.88 -1.24
C LYS A 118 9.88 -10.10 0.16
N ILE A 119 11.20 -9.97 0.33
CA ILE A 119 11.86 -10.14 1.63
C ILE A 119 11.47 -9.00 2.58
N ALA A 120 11.41 -7.75 2.10
CA ALA A 120 10.97 -6.62 2.91
C ALA A 120 9.52 -6.78 3.42
N HIS A 121 8.63 -7.26 2.55
CA HIS A 121 7.25 -7.61 2.92
C HIS A 121 7.23 -8.73 3.95
N GLN A 122 7.96 -9.83 3.70
CA GLN A 122 8.02 -10.99 4.59
C GLN A 122 8.53 -10.61 5.99
N LYS A 123 9.59 -9.80 6.06
CA LYS A 123 10.15 -9.29 7.32
C LYS A 123 9.13 -8.47 8.11
N SER A 124 8.43 -7.54 7.44
CA SER A 124 7.40 -6.73 8.09
C SER A 124 6.19 -7.57 8.51
N ARG A 125 5.82 -8.59 7.72
CA ARG A 125 4.69 -9.46 8.00
C ARG A 125 4.96 -10.41 9.17
N TYR A 126 6.18 -10.92 9.29
CA TYR A 126 6.61 -11.73 10.41
C TYR A 126 6.42 -10.99 11.74
N ILE A 127 6.91 -9.76 11.84
CA ILE A 127 6.77 -8.93 13.05
C ILE A 127 5.29 -8.59 13.31
N PHE A 128 4.52 -8.28 12.27
CA PHE A 128 3.08 -8.00 12.38
C PHE A 128 2.30 -9.21 12.93
N ASP A 129 2.53 -10.40 12.40
CA ASP A 129 1.83 -11.62 12.79
C ASP A 129 2.18 -12.02 14.24
N LEU A 130 3.43 -11.86 14.66
CA LEU A 130 3.85 -12.14 16.03
C LEU A 130 3.18 -11.22 17.06
N PHE A 131 2.99 -9.94 16.74
CA PHE A 131 2.34 -9.00 17.64
C PHE A 131 0.81 -9.08 17.60
N HIS A 132 0.20 -9.15 16.42
CA HIS A 132 -1.26 -9.05 16.28
C HIS A 132 -1.99 -10.39 16.33
N ARG A 133 -1.41 -11.46 15.78
CA ARG A 133 -2.07 -12.78 15.71
C ARG A 133 -1.66 -13.65 16.90
N ARG A 134 -0.36 -13.84 17.11
CA ARG A 134 0.16 -14.75 18.14
C ARG A 134 0.35 -14.08 19.51
N LYS A 135 0.61 -12.77 19.53
CA LYS A 135 0.88 -11.96 20.75
C LYS A 135 2.04 -12.50 21.59
N GLU A 136 3.06 -13.06 20.95
CA GLU A 136 4.26 -13.60 21.61
C GLU A 136 5.28 -12.50 21.98
N ILE A 137 5.10 -11.29 21.43
CA ILE A 137 6.02 -10.16 21.57
C ILE A 137 5.39 -9.06 22.44
N SER A 138 6.19 -8.46 23.33
CA SER A 138 5.83 -7.27 24.11
C SER A 138 5.70 -6.02 23.23
N LYS A 139 4.89 -5.06 23.66
CA LYS A 139 4.72 -3.77 22.94
C LYS A 139 6.05 -3.02 22.79
N GLU A 140 6.91 -3.08 23.80
CA GLU A 140 8.23 -2.43 23.79
C GLU A 140 9.14 -3.01 22.71
N LEU A 141 9.19 -4.33 22.57
CA LEU A 141 9.97 -5.00 21.54
C LEU A 141 9.43 -4.73 20.12
N TYR A 142 8.12 -4.62 19.98
CA TYR A 142 7.49 -4.25 18.72
C TYR A 142 7.86 -2.82 18.28
N GLU A 143 7.77 -1.84 19.20
CA GLU A 143 8.17 -0.45 18.93
C GLU A 143 9.66 -0.34 18.62
N PHE A 144 10.50 -1.07 19.35
CA PHE A 144 11.92 -1.18 19.07
C PHE A 144 12.20 -1.71 17.65
N CYS A 145 11.50 -2.76 17.23
CA CYS A 145 11.64 -3.32 15.87
C CYS A 145 11.32 -2.28 14.78
N MET A 146 10.29 -1.46 15.01
CA MET A 146 9.93 -0.38 14.10
C MET A 146 10.94 0.76 14.10
N ASP A 147 11.51 1.09 15.26
CA ASP A 147 12.55 2.13 15.37
C ASP A 147 13.84 1.72 14.69
N GLN A 148 14.25 0.46 14.81
CA GLN A 148 15.49 -0.02 14.18
C GLN A 148 15.33 -0.27 12.67
N GLY A 149 14.12 -0.18 12.12
CA GLY A 149 13.85 -0.41 10.69
C GLY A 149 13.77 -1.90 10.31
N TYR A 150 13.48 -2.78 11.27
CA TYR A 150 13.17 -4.18 10.95
C TYR A 150 11.80 -4.32 10.28
N ALA A 151 10.84 -3.45 10.58
CA ALA A 151 9.54 -3.42 9.93
C ALA A 151 9.17 -2.04 9.38
N ASP A 152 8.39 -2.01 8.31
CA ASP A 152 7.85 -0.76 7.75
C ASP A 152 6.58 -0.31 8.49
N ARG A 153 6.68 0.81 9.20
CA ARG A 153 5.57 1.45 9.93
C ARG A 153 4.39 1.78 9.02
N ASN A 154 4.66 2.29 7.82
CA ASN A 154 3.65 2.74 6.88
C ASN A 154 2.89 1.56 6.30
N LEU A 155 3.60 0.50 5.93
CA LEU A 155 2.98 -0.72 5.40
C LEU A 155 2.07 -1.39 6.44
N ILE A 156 2.55 -1.51 7.68
CA ILE A 156 1.74 -2.09 8.77
C ILE A 156 0.51 -1.23 9.07
N ALA A 157 0.63 0.10 9.04
CA ALA A 157 -0.51 0.99 9.22
C ALA A 157 -1.60 0.76 8.15
N LYS A 158 -1.22 0.35 6.93
CA LYS A 158 -2.20 -0.02 5.89
C LYS A 158 -2.83 -1.38 6.15
N TRP A 159 -2.08 -2.38 6.61
CA TRP A 159 -2.65 -3.71 6.92
C TRP A 159 -3.71 -3.69 8.01
N LYS A 160 -3.67 -2.70 8.92
CA LYS A 160 -4.72 -2.49 9.92
C LYS A 160 -6.03 -1.96 9.33
N LYS A 161 -6.03 -1.45 8.09
CA LYS A 161 -7.23 -0.93 7.44
C LYS A 161 -7.94 -2.05 6.66
N PRO A 162 -9.29 -2.13 6.73
CA PRO A 162 -10.04 -3.12 5.99
C PRO A 162 -9.80 -2.95 4.47
N GLY A 163 -9.69 -4.08 3.76
CA GLY A 163 -9.40 -4.11 2.31
C GLY A 163 -7.92 -3.96 1.94
N TYR A 164 -7.02 -3.75 2.91
CA TYR A 164 -5.57 -3.68 2.69
C TYR A 164 -4.77 -4.73 3.45
N GLU A 165 -5.41 -5.69 4.10
CA GLU A 165 -4.79 -6.75 4.93
C GLU A 165 -3.72 -7.59 4.22
N ARG A 166 -3.81 -7.70 2.89
CA ARG A 166 -2.87 -8.47 2.04
C ARG A 166 -2.08 -7.57 1.09
N LEU A 167 -1.99 -6.26 1.37
CA LEU A 167 -1.27 -5.30 0.53
C LEU A 167 0.21 -5.69 0.38
N CYS A 168 0.69 -5.76 -0.86
CA CYS A 168 2.05 -6.18 -1.20
C CYS A 168 3.12 -5.12 -0.87
N CYS A 169 2.94 -3.88 -1.31
CA CYS A 169 3.84 -2.76 -1.04
C CYS A 169 3.10 -1.41 -1.16
N LEU A 170 3.74 -0.33 -0.70
CA LEU A 170 3.16 1.01 -0.73
C LEU A 170 3.03 1.58 -2.14
N ARG A 171 3.98 1.25 -3.04
CA ARG A 171 3.97 1.74 -4.44
C ARG A 171 2.71 1.31 -5.19
N CYS A 172 2.23 0.08 -4.97
CA CYS A 172 1.07 -0.45 -5.67
C CYS A 172 -0.25 0.26 -5.35
N MET A 173 -0.32 0.98 -4.23
CA MET A 173 -1.50 1.77 -3.86
C MET A 173 -1.34 3.27 -4.12
N GLN A 174 -0.15 3.73 -4.48
CA GLN A 174 0.15 5.15 -4.59
C GLN A 174 -0.18 5.66 -6.00
N PRO A 175 -1.14 6.60 -6.16
CA PRO A 175 -1.50 7.15 -7.47
C PRO A 175 -0.32 7.78 -8.20
N ARG A 176 0.58 8.46 -7.46
CA ARG A 176 1.77 9.12 -8.01
C ARG A 176 2.69 8.19 -8.79
N ASP A 177 2.75 6.91 -8.43
CA ASP A 177 3.71 5.96 -9.03
C ASP A 177 3.18 5.35 -10.34
N HIS A 178 2.00 5.77 -10.79
CA HIS A 178 1.34 5.28 -12.00
C HIS A 178 1.00 6.43 -12.96
N ASN A 179 1.16 6.20 -14.26
CA ASN A 179 0.96 7.22 -15.30
C ASN A 179 -0.44 7.86 -15.28
N PHE A 180 -1.47 7.07 -15.00
CA PHE A 180 -2.87 7.53 -14.98
C PHE A 180 -3.38 7.91 -13.59
N GLN A 181 -2.48 8.05 -12.61
CA GLN A 181 -2.85 8.37 -11.22
C GLN A 181 -3.87 7.38 -10.63
N THR A 182 -3.77 6.12 -11.02
CA THR A 182 -4.60 5.01 -10.54
C THR A 182 -3.80 4.08 -9.63
N THR A 183 -4.44 3.01 -9.14
CA THR A 183 -3.78 1.93 -8.39
C THR A 183 -3.24 0.86 -9.34
N CYS A 184 -2.27 0.09 -8.87
CA CYS A 184 -1.71 -1.03 -9.64
C CYS A 184 -2.76 -2.11 -9.93
N VAL A 185 -2.61 -2.81 -11.06
CA VAL A 185 -3.44 -3.96 -11.45
C VAL A 185 -3.52 -5.05 -10.37
N CYS A 186 -2.48 -5.20 -9.55
CA CYS A 186 -2.48 -6.15 -8.46
C CYS A 186 -3.50 -5.87 -7.35
N ARG A 187 -4.07 -4.67 -7.30
CA ARG A 187 -5.15 -4.31 -6.36
C ARG A 187 -6.54 -4.64 -6.87
N VAL A 188 -6.69 -4.97 -8.16
CA VAL A 188 -7.96 -5.35 -8.76
C VAL A 188 -8.27 -6.80 -8.39
N PRO A 189 -9.44 -7.13 -7.81
CA PRO A 189 -9.82 -8.50 -7.50
C PRO A 189 -9.84 -9.42 -8.72
N GLN A 190 -9.45 -10.68 -8.55
CA GLN A 190 -9.27 -11.69 -9.59
C GLN A 190 -10.52 -11.92 -10.42
N HIS A 191 -11.70 -11.90 -9.81
CA HIS A 191 -12.97 -12.10 -10.52
C HIS A 191 -13.33 -10.94 -11.48
N LEU A 192 -12.70 -9.77 -11.33
CA LEU A 192 -12.88 -8.61 -12.22
C LEU A 192 -11.76 -8.49 -13.26
N ARG A 193 -10.74 -9.37 -13.22
CA ARG A 193 -9.62 -9.31 -14.16
C ARG A 193 -9.91 -10.16 -15.40
N GLU A 194 -9.59 -9.60 -16.57
CA GLU A 194 -9.61 -10.34 -17.84
C GLU A 194 -8.51 -11.40 -17.88
N GLU A 195 -7.31 -11.08 -17.38
CA GLU A 195 -6.18 -12.01 -17.27
C GLU A 195 -6.06 -12.59 -15.85
N LYS A 196 -5.96 -13.93 -15.77
CA LYS A 196 -5.93 -14.65 -14.49
C LYS A 196 -4.56 -14.63 -13.83
N VAL A 197 -3.48 -14.61 -14.61
CA VAL A 197 -2.10 -14.58 -14.11
C VAL A 197 -1.52 -13.20 -14.35
N ILE A 198 -1.32 -12.45 -13.27
CA ILE A 198 -0.73 -11.11 -13.35
C ILE A 198 0.62 -11.11 -12.66
N GLU A 199 1.52 -10.25 -13.13
CA GLU A 199 2.78 -9.97 -12.46
C GLU A 199 2.91 -8.45 -12.32
N CYS A 200 2.88 -7.98 -11.07
CA CYS A 200 3.05 -6.56 -10.80
C CYS A 200 4.45 -6.09 -11.21
N VAL A 201 4.53 -5.03 -12.02
CA VAL A 201 5.80 -4.43 -12.43
C VAL A 201 6.64 -3.97 -11.24
N HIS A 202 6.02 -3.47 -10.16
CA HIS A 202 6.75 -2.92 -9.01
C HIS A 202 7.34 -3.98 -8.08
N CYS A 203 6.58 -5.03 -7.75
CA CYS A 203 6.94 -5.98 -6.71
C CYS A 203 6.75 -7.46 -7.08
N GLY A 204 6.31 -7.76 -8.31
CA GLY A 204 6.13 -9.13 -8.78
C GLY A 204 4.96 -9.88 -8.14
N CYS A 205 4.08 -9.22 -7.38
CA CYS A 205 2.94 -9.90 -6.77
C CYS A 205 1.87 -10.28 -7.80
N LYS A 206 1.14 -11.36 -7.52
CA LYS A 206 0.10 -11.95 -8.39
C LYS A 206 -1.33 -11.54 -8.03
N GLY A 207 -1.46 -10.55 -7.16
CA GLY A 207 -2.71 -10.14 -6.54
C GLY A 207 -2.51 -9.82 -5.07
N CYS A 208 -3.04 -8.68 -4.64
CA CYS A 208 -2.96 -8.21 -3.26
C CYS A 208 -4.29 -7.59 -2.79
N ALA A 209 -5.38 -7.86 -3.52
CA ALA A 209 -6.72 -7.60 -3.05
C ALA A 209 -7.02 -8.56 -1.89
N SER A 210 -7.65 -8.05 -0.82
CA SER A 210 -7.93 -8.86 0.38
C SER A 210 -9.06 -9.89 0.17
N GLY A 211 -9.80 -9.82 -0.93
CA GLY A 211 -10.91 -10.73 -1.26
C GLY A 211 -10.59 -11.78 -2.34
N ASP A 212 -9.32 -11.90 -2.72
CA ASP A 212 -8.81 -12.92 -3.66
C ASP A 212 -8.28 -14.17 -2.91
#